data_AF-A0A957VTU2-F1
#
_entry.id   AF-A0A957VTU2-F1
#
_cell.length_a   1.000
_cell.length_b   1.000
_cell.length_c   1.000
_cell.angle_alpha   90.00
_cell.angle_beta   90.00
_cell.angle_gamma   90.00
#
_symmetry.space_group_name_H-M   'P 1'
#
loop_
_entity.id
_entity.type
_entity.pdbx_description
1 polymer ?
#
loop_
_entity_poly.entity_id
_entity_poly.type
_entity_poly.pdbx_seq_one_letter_code
_entity_poly.pdbx_strand_id
1 'polypeptide(L)'
;MSIIQVGNAPCSWGTLEFGSTKADRITYETMLDELVASGYTGSELGDWGFMPTEPDALLAAFKARDLSMTGAFMGFPFRDATCHAAAETEALKIAGQIAGLARRLGQRVPPFAVLADDNGT
;
A
#
# COMPACT_ATOMS: atom_id res chain seq x y z
N MET A 1 14.09 -22.21 14.18
CA MET A 1 14.31 -21.43 12.93
C MET A 1 13.49 -20.16 13.03
N SER A 2 14.03 -19.00 12.67
CA SER A 2 13.24 -17.77 12.55
C SER A 2 12.40 -17.83 11.27
N ILE A 3 11.09 -17.65 11.40
CA ILE A 3 10.18 -17.60 10.25
C ILE A 3 10.43 -16.28 9.51
N ILE A 4 10.60 -16.35 8.18
CA ILE A 4 10.62 -15.17 7.31
C ILE A 4 9.17 -14.78 7.05
N GLN A 5 8.80 -13.55 7.40
CA GLN A 5 7.49 -13.01 7.07
C GLN A 5 7.48 -12.54 5.62
N VAL A 6 6.43 -12.90 4.88
CA VAL A 6 6.28 -12.57 3.46
C VAL A 6 5.00 -11.76 3.29
N GLY A 7 5.12 -10.61 2.64
CA GLY A 7 3.97 -9.81 2.21
C GLY A 7 3.86 -9.77 0.69
N ASN A 8 2.72 -9.29 0.20
CA ASN A 8 2.45 -9.10 -1.23
C ASN A 8 1.83 -7.71 -1.46
N ALA A 9 1.76 -7.27 -2.71
CA ALA A 9 1.16 -6.00 -3.08
C ALA A 9 -0.17 -6.23 -3.81
N PRO A 10 -1.10 -5.25 -3.75
CA PRO A 10 -2.40 -5.34 -4.43
C PRO A 10 -2.30 -5.62 -5.94
N CYS A 11 -1.17 -5.28 -6.56
CA CYS A 11 -0.90 -5.51 -7.97
C CYS A 11 -1.05 -6.96 -8.43
N SER A 12 -0.76 -7.92 -7.56
CA SER A 12 -0.93 -9.35 -7.83
C SER A 12 -2.40 -9.75 -8.05
N TRP A 13 -3.35 -8.92 -7.61
CA TRP A 13 -4.80 -9.10 -7.78
C TRP A 13 -5.40 -8.26 -8.90
N GLY A 14 -4.57 -7.70 -9.80
CA GLY A 14 -5.06 -6.97 -10.97
C GLY A 14 -5.62 -5.58 -10.66
N THR A 15 -5.26 -5.00 -9.52
CA THR A 15 -5.74 -3.68 -9.10
C THR A 15 -4.95 -2.50 -9.70
N LEU A 16 -3.83 -2.74 -10.39
CA LEU A 16 -3.00 -1.69 -10.98
C LEU A 16 -3.48 -1.19 -12.35
N GLU A 17 -3.57 0.14 -12.43
CA GLU A 17 -3.33 1.14 -13.50
C GLU A 17 -3.56 0.87 -15.00
N PHE A 18 -3.64 -0.36 -15.52
CA PHE A 18 -3.74 -0.56 -16.97
C PHE A 18 -4.71 -1.70 -17.35
N GLY A 19 -5.92 -1.34 -17.81
CA GLY A 19 -6.69 -2.20 -18.72
C GLY A 19 -7.96 -2.88 -18.21
N SER A 20 -8.36 -2.74 -16.95
CA SER A 20 -9.65 -3.25 -16.45
C SER A 20 -10.66 -2.12 -16.26
N THR A 21 -11.91 -2.32 -16.69
CA THR A 21 -12.99 -1.37 -16.36
C THR A 21 -13.16 -1.35 -14.85
N LYS A 22 -13.59 -0.21 -14.26
CA LYS A 22 -13.85 -0.12 -12.81
C LYS A 22 -14.78 -1.22 -12.27
N ALA A 23 -15.58 -1.85 -13.13
CA ALA A 23 -16.49 -2.93 -12.80
C ALA A 23 -15.79 -4.29 -12.53
N ASP A 24 -14.56 -4.48 -12.98
CA ASP A 24 -13.82 -5.75 -12.87
C ASP A 24 -12.79 -5.75 -11.72
N ARG A 25 -12.67 -4.64 -10.98
CA ARG A 25 -11.73 -4.54 -9.86
C ARG A 25 -12.35 -5.13 -8.59
N ILE A 26 -11.68 -6.11 -8.00
CA ILE A 26 -12.06 -6.63 -6.68
C ILE A 26 -11.94 -5.54 -5.62
N THR A 27 -12.71 -5.67 -4.53
CA THR A 27 -12.59 -4.74 -3.40
C THR A 27 -11.34 -5.05 -2.59
N TYR A 28 -10.88 -4.08 -1.78
CA TYR A 28 -9.72 -4.31 -0.92
C TYR A 28 -10.00 -5.39 0.13
N GLU A 29 -11.25 -5.53 0.61
CA GLU A 29 -11.63 -6.59 1.54
C GLU A 29 -11.39 -7.96 0.94
N THR A 30 -11.92 -8.20 -0.27
CA THR A 30 -11.72 -9.46 -1.00
C THR A 30 -10.24 -9.73 -1.23
N MET A 31 -9.48 -8.72 -1.66
CA MET A 31 -8.03 -8.86 -1.86
C MET A 31 -7.30 -9.26 -0.58
N LEU A 32 -7.55 -8.55 0.53
CA LEU A 32 -6.87 -8.83 1.80
C LEU A 32 -7.28 -10.19 2.38
N ASP A 33 -8.52 -10.62 2.19
CA ASP A 33 -8.99 -11.94 2.60
C ASP A 33 -8.28 -13.05 1.81
N GLU A 34 -8.16 -12.90 0.48
CA GLU A 34 -7.45 -13.84 -0.38
C GLU A 34 -5.94 -13.85 -0.13
N LEU A 35 -5.35 -12.69 0.19
CA LEU A 35 -3.94 -12.54 0.55
C LEU A 35 -3.61 -13.36 1.80
N VAL A 36 -4.44 -13.26 2.84
CA VAL A 36 -4.30 -14.08 4.06
C VAL A 36 -4.54 -15.55 3.78
N ALA A 37 -5.57 -15.89 3.00
CA ALA A 37 -5.87 -17.28 2.63
C ALA A 37 -4.71 -17.94 1.84
N SER A 38 -3.92 -17.13 1.14
CA SER A 38 -2.72 -17.56 0.40
C SER A 38 -1.47 -17.68 1.28
N GLY A 39 -1.55 -17.33 2.58
CA GLY A 39 -0.47 -17.46 3.55
C GLY A 39 0.45 -16.25 3.68
N TYR A 40 0.12 -15.12 3.03
CA TYR A 40 0.85 -13.87 3.24
C TYR A 40 0.47 -13.23 4.58
N THR A 41 1.44 -12.57 5.22
CA THR A 41 1.26 -11.92 6.53
C THR A 41 1.38 -10.40 6.47
N GLY A 42 1.44 -9.84 5.26
CA GLY A 42 1.54 -8.40 5.08
C GLY A 42 1.12 -7.95 3.68
N SER A 43 0.73 -6.69 3.60
CA SER A 43 0.33 -6.05 2.35
C SER A 43 1.02 -4.70 2.20
N GLU A 44 1.30 -4.31 0.95
CA GLU A 44 1.48 -2.90 0.61
C GLU A 44 0.13 -2.17 0.61
N LEU A 45 0.19 -0.84 0.70
CA LEU A 45 -1.00 0.03 0.68
C LEU A 45 -1.78 -0.05 -0.65
N GLY A 46 -1.06 -0.22 -1.76
CA GLY A 46 -1.60 -0.01 -3.10
C GLY A 46 -1.84 1.46 -3.44
N ASP A 47 -2.55 1.68 -4.55
CA ASP A 47 -2.92 3.02 -5.02
C ASP A 47 -3.72 3.77 -3.95
N TRP A 48 -3.45 5.07 -3.83
CA TRP A 48 -4.16 5.90 -2.86
C TRP A 48 -5.68 5.88 -3.12
N GLY A 49 -6.44 5.44 -2.12
CA GLY A 49 -7.90 5.30 -2.20
C GLY A 49 -8.40 3.91 -2.62
N PHE A 50 -7.52 2.96 -2.95
CA PHE A 50 -7.92 1.55 -3.06
C PHE A 50 -8.30 0.96 -1.69
N MET A 51 -7.45 1.22 -0.68
CA MET A 51 -7.75 0.97 0.73
C MET A 51 -8.27 2.25 1.42
N PRO A 52 -8.92 2.13 2.61
CA PRO A 52 -9.36 3.30 3.36
C PRO A 52 -8.23 4.28 3.65
N THR A 53 -8.46 5.56 3.38
CA THR A 53 -7.52 6.65 3.69
C THR A 53 -7.66 7.13 5.13
N GLU A 54 -8.81 6.87 5.76
CA GLU A 54 -9.03 7.18 7.17
C GLU A 54 -8.20 6.27 8.08
N PRO A 55 -7.32 6.81 8.95
CA PRO A 55 -6.37 6.01 9.72
C PRO A 55 -7.00 4.90 10.56
N ASP A 56 -8.18 5.14 11.12
CA ASP A 56 -8.88 4.17 11.98
C ASP A 56 -9.51 3.04 11.18
N ALA A 57 -10.07 3.36 10.01
CA ALA A 57 -10.62 2.36 9.09
C ALA A 57 -9.51 1.48 8.53
N LEU A 58 -8.37 2.07 8.15
CA LEU A 58 -7.22 1.34 7.67
C LEU A 58 -6.63 0.42 8.76
N LEU A 59 -6.54 0.93 10.00
CA LEU A 59 -6.12 0.11 11.14
C LEU A 59 -7.06 -1.08 11.35
N ALA A 60 -8.37 -0.85 11.31
CA ALA A 60 -9.36 -1.91 11.49
C ALA A 60 -9.22 -2.99 10.40
N ALA A 61 -9.01 -2.59 9.15
CA ALA A 61 -8.84 -3.50 8.01
C ALA A 61 -7.63 -4.43 8.18
N PHE A 62 -6.49 -3.90 8.65
CA PHE A 62 -5.27 -4.68 8.88
C PHE A 62 -5.36 -5.54 10.16
N LYS A 63 -5.88 -4.98 11.26
CA LYS A 63 -6.03 -5.71 12.54
C LYS A 63 -6.97 -6.91 12.42
N ALA A 64 -8.06 -6.79 11.67
CA ALA A 64 -9.01 -7.88 11.48
C ALA A 64 -8.38 -9.14 10.84
N ARG A 65 -7.22 -8.98 10.21
CA ARG A 65 -6.55 -9.99 9.38
C ARG A 65 -5.14 -10.33 9.86
N ASP A 66 -4.71 -9.78 10.99
CA ASP A 66 -3.34 -9.91 11.53
C ASP A 66 -2.25 -9.55 10.50
N LEU A 67 -2.49 -8.51 9.70
CA LEU A 67 -1.59 -8.09 8.64
C LEU A 67 -0.61 -7.02 9.09
N SER A 68 0.60 -7.07 8.53
CA SER A 68 1.59 -5.99 8.60
C SER A 68 1.56 -5.11 7.34
N MET A 69 1.74 -3.80 7.51
CA MET A 69 2.03 -2.87 6.43
C MET A 69 3.49 -3.01 6.00
N THR A 70 3.72 -3.41 4.74
CA THR A 70 5.08 -3.61 4.19
C THR A 70 5.63 -2.34 3.56
N GLY A 71 4.77 -1.54 2.92
CA GLY A 71 5.21 -0.36 2.18
C GLY A 71 4.14 0.26 1.29
N ALA A 72 4.56 1.26 0.54
CA ALA A 72 3.77 1.86 -0.53
C ALA A 72 4.70 2.28 -1.68
N PHE A 73 4.26 2.01 -2.91
CA PHE A 73 4.86 2.52 -4.13
C PHE A 73 4.21 3.85 -4.51
N MET A 74 5.01 4.82 -4.95
CA MET A 74 4.56 6.13 -5.41
C MET A 74 5.36 6.54 -6.65
N GLY A 75 4.65 6.73 -7.76
CA GLY A 75 5.20 7.29 -8.99
C GLY A 75 5.02 8.80 -9.02
N PHE A 76 6.09 9.56 -9.27
CA PHE A 76 6.04 11.00 -9.45
C PHE A 76 6.91 11.43 -10.64
N PRO A 77 6.57 12.52 -11.35
CA PRO A 77 7.39 13.03 -12.45
C PRO A 77 8.67 13.69 -11.93
N PHE A 78 9.70 12.89 -11.67
CA PHE A 78 10.96 13.39 -11.13
C PHE A 78 11.77 14.17 -12.16
N ARG A 79 11.50 13.95 -13.45
CA ARG A 79 12.10 14.73 -14.54
C ARG A 79 11.61 16.18 -14.58
N ASP A 80 10.42 16.44 -14.06
CA ASP A 80 9.85 17.79 -14.01
C ASP A 80 10.04 18.40 -12.62
N ALA A 81 11.03 19.27 -12.50
CA ALA A 81 11.31 19.99 -11.25
C ALA A 81 10.14 20.85 -10.77
N THR A 82 9.22 21.25 -11.64
CA THR A 82 8.04 22.05 -11.26
C THR A 82 7.03 21.24 -10.45
N CYS A 83 7.07 19.90 -10.54
CA CYS A 83 6.19 19.00 -9.80
C CYS A 83 6.73 18.58 -8.42
N HIS A 84 8.02 18.82 -8.12
CA HIS A 84 8.68 18.26 -6.93
C HIS A 84 8.02 18.67 -5.61
N ALA A 85 7.61 19.93 -5.46
CA ALA A 85 6.96 20.38 -4.21
C ALA A 85 5.59 19.70 -3.97
N ALA A 86 4.83 19.46 -5.03
CA ALA A 86 3.57 18.74 -4.95
C ALA A 86 3.82 17.25 -4.65
N ALA A 87 4.79 16.64 -5.35
CA ALA A 87 5.20 15.25 -5.14
C ALA A 87 5.71 15.00 -3.71
N GLU A 88 6.50 15.91 -3.14
CA GLU A 88 6.98 15.82 -1.76
C GLU A 88 5.81 15.84 -0.76
N THR A 89 4.86 16.76 -0.96
CA THR A 89 3.66 16.85 -0.11
C THR A 89 2.87 15.55 -0.13
N GLU A 90 2.67 14.96 -1.31
CA GLU A 90 1.97 13.70 -1.47
C GLU A 90 2.75 12.51 -0.89
N ALA A 91 4.06 12.44 -1.14
CA ALA A 91 4.94 11.41 -0.60
C ALA A 91 4.91 11.41 0.93
N LEU A 92 4.98 12.59 1.56
CA LEU A 92 4.93 12.73 3.02
C LEU A 92 3.57 12.34 3.61
N LYS A 93 2.47 12.65 2.91
CA LYS A 93 1.11 12.19 3.28
C LYS A 93 1.05 10.65 3.33
N ILE A 94 1.49 9.99 2.26
CA ILE A 94 1.43 8.53 2.13
C ILE A 94 2.40 7.85 3.11
N ALA A 95 3.64 8.34 3.19
CA ALA A 95 4.65 7.86 4.13
C ALA A 95 4.19 7.99 5.60
N GLY A 96 3.55 9.11 5.93
CA GLY A 96 2.94 9.35 7.24
C GLY A 96 1.85 8.34 7.57
N GLN A 97 0.97 8.02 6.61
CA GLN A 97 -0.09 7.04 6.78
C GLN A 97 0.46 5.64 7.06
N ILE A 98 1.38 5.14 6.21
CA ILE A 98 1.93 3.77 6.38
C ILE A 98 2.74 3.66 7.67
N ALA A 99 3.53 4.68 8.02
CA ALA A 99 4.30 4.71 9.25
C ALA A 99 3.40 4.79 10.49
N GLY A 100 2.33 5.58 10.42
CA GLY A 100 1.32 5.70 11.46
C GLY A 100 0.60 4.37 11.72
N LEU A 101 0.19 3.70 10.65
CA LEU A 101 -0.42 2.37 10.73
C LEU A 101 0.53 1.35 11.37
N ALA A 102 1.75 1.22 10.87
CA ALA A 102 2.74 0.27 11.38
C ALA A 102 3.02 0.47 12.88
N ARG A 103 3.10 1.73 13.34
CA ARG A 103 3.24 2.06 14.75
C ARG A 103 2.05 1.59 15.58
N ARG A 104 0.83 1.82 15.09
CA ARG A 104 -0.43 1.42 15.76
C ARG A 104 -0.65 -0.09 15.76
N LEU A 105 -0.06 -0.81 14.81
CA LEU A 105 -0.01 -2.26 14.76
C LEU A 105 1.09 -2.86 15.66
N GLY A 106 2.00 -2.03 16.19
CA GLY A 106 3.13 -2.51 16.99
C GLY A 106 4.16 -3.28 16.17
N GLN A 107 4.24 -3.02 14.87
CA GLN A 107 5.19 -3.70 13.98
C GLN A 107 6.63 -3.39 14.38
N ARG A 108 7.48 -4.42 14.41
CA ARG A 108 8.92 -4.28 14.68
C ARG A 108 9.67 -3.66 13.51
N VAL A 109 9.28 -3.99 12.28
CA VAL A 109 9.92 -3.51 11.06
C VAL A 109 9.04 -2.38 10.50
N PRO A 110 9.59 -1.17 10.29
CA PRO A 110 8.85 -0.08 9.67
C PRO A 110 8.61 -0.38 8.18
N PRO A 111 7.53 0.15 7.59
CA PRO A 111 7.25 0.00 6.18
C PRO A 111 8.19 0.85 5.34
N PHE A 112 8.36 0.47 4.07
CA PHE A 112 9.16 1.22 3.11
C PHE A 112 8.29 2.14 2.24
N ALA A 113 8.72 3.39 2.12
CA ALA A 113 8.22 4.31 1.10
C ALA A 113 9.08 4.15 -0.16
N VAL A 114 8.51 3.61 -1.22
CA VAL A 114 9.22 3.37 -2.50
C VAL A 114 8.82 4.46 -3.48
N LEU A 115 9.79 5.26 -3.87
CA LEU A 115 9.64 6.38 -4.80
C LEU A 115 10.21 6.00 -6.16
N ALA A 116 9.47 6.25 -7.23
CA ALA A 116 9.91 6.04 -8.60
C ALA A 116 9.49 7.19 -9.53
N ASP A 117 10.25 7.37 -10.61
CA ASP A 117 9.86 8.27 -11.71
C ASP A 117 8.60 7.71 -12.39
N ASP A 118 7.70 8.56 -12.87
CA ASP A 118 6.46 8.15 -13.54
C ASP A 118 6.73 7.64 -14.97
N ASN A 119 7.24 6.42 -15.06
CA ASN A 119 7.59 5.78 -16.33
C ASN A 119 6.39 5.24 -17.14
N GLY A 120 5.17 5.62 -16.78
CA GLY A 120 3.91 5.15 -17.38
C GLY A 120 3.32 6.07 -18.47
N THR A 121 4.02 7.13 -18.87
CA THR A 121 3.60 8.06 -19.94
C THR A 121 4.52 8.04 -21.16
#